data_AF-A0AAW0KMM7-F1
#
_entry.id   AF-A0AAW0KMM7-F1
#
_cell.length_a   1.000
_cell.length_b   1.000
_cell.length_c   1.000
_cell.angle_alpha   90.00
_cell.angle_beta   90.00
_cell.angle_gamma   90.00
#
_symmetry.space_group_name_H-M   'P 1'
#
loop_
_entity.id
_entity.type
_entity.pdbx_description
1 polymer ?
#
loop_
_entity_poly.entity_id
_entity_poly.type
_entity_poly.pdbx_seq_one_letter_code
_entity_poly.pdbx_strand_id
1 'polypeptide(L)' 'MQCNTTHGNACTGAALICEEKETYKGSWDEDMELPIFDLITISNATHNFARYNKLGEGGFGSVYKAIVSSFFHHSAS' A
#
# COMPACT_ATOMS: atom_id res chain seq x y z
N MET A 1 -24.23 -14.40 -34.92
CA MET A 1 -23.62 -13.74 -33.74
C MET A 1 -22.34 -13.09 -34.23
N GLN A 2 -22.42 -11.80 -34.55
CA GLN A 2 -21.31 -11.03 -35.10
C GLN A 2 -20.29 -10.71 -33.98
N CYS A 3 -19.00 -10.84 -34.29
CA CYS A 3 -17.91 -10.23 -33.53
C CYS A 3 -17.91 -8.72 -33.82
N ASN A 4 -18.09 -7.91 -32.78
CA ASN A 4 -18.01 -6.46 -32.82
C ASN A 4 -16.82 -5.98 -31.98
N THR A 5 -15.63 -5.93 -32.56
CA THR A 5 -14.49 -5.28 -31.91
C THR A 5 -13.70 -4.49 -32.96
N THR A 6 -13.76 -3.17 -32.86
CA THR A 6 -13.15 -2.21 -33.79
C THR A 6 -11.70 -1.88 -33.44
N HIS A 7 -11.02 -2.69 -32.62
CA HIS A 7 -9.57 -2.65 -32.55
C HIS A 7 -9.06 -4.06 -32.47
N GLY A 8 -8.46 -4.48 -33.58
CA GLY A 8 -7.76 -5.74 -33.65
C GLY A 8 -6.68 -5.79 -32.58
N ASN A 9 -6.49 -6.99 -32.04
CA ASN A 9 -5.18 -7.56 -31.80
C ASN A 9 -5.34 -9.07 -32.00
N ALA A 10 -4.52 -9.63 -32.89
CA ALA A 10 -4.49 -11.04 -33.22
C ALA A 10 -4.04 -11.86 -32.00
N CYS A 11 -4.69 -12.99 -31.75
CA CYS A 11 -4.19 -13.99 -30.80
C CYS A 11 -2.90 -14.59 -31.37
N THR A 12 -1.75 -14.20 -30.84
CA THR A 12 -0.47 -14.89 -31.10
C THR A 12 0.08 -15.36 -29.75
N GLY A 13 0.22 -16.68 -29.61
CA GLY A 13 0.66 -17.30 -28.36
C GLY A 13 2.17 -17.29 -28.22
N ALA A 14 2.67 -16.97 -27.01
CA ALA A 14 3.35 -17.90 -26.11
C ALA A 14 3.86 -17.15 -24.86
N ALA A 15 3.83 -17.85 -23.72
CA ALA A 15 4.43 -17.53 -22.42
C ALA A 15 3.60 -16.67 -21.40
N LEU A 16 2.84 -17.43 -20.59
CA LEU A 16 2.65 -17.34 -19.14
C LEU A 16 2.00 -16.07 -18.51
N ILE A 17 0.90 -16.37 -17.82
CA ILE A 17 0.08 -15.61 -16.83
C ILE A 17 -0.72 -14.38 -17.30
N CYS A 18 -2.05 -14.55 -17.28
CA CYS A 18 -3.03 -13.48 -17.22
C CYS A 18 -3.05 -12.86 -15.82
N GLU A 19 -2.63 -11.60 -15.67
CA GLU A 19 -3.08 -10.73 -14.57
C GLU A 19 -3.27 -9.32 -15.16
N GLU A 20 -4.51 -8.81 -15.16
CA GLU A 20 -4.84 -7.43 -15.55
C GLU A 20 -4.00 -6.44 -14.73
N LYS A 21 -2.99 -5.82 -15.36
CA LYS A 21 -2.34 -4.64 -14.79
C LYS A 21 -3.12 -3.40 -15.19
N GLU A 22 -4.23 -3.17 -14.50
CA GLU A 22 -4.89 -1.87 -14.49
C GLU A 22 -3.97 -0.86 -13.79
N THR A 23 -3.10 -0.24 -14.59
CA THR A 23 -2.25 0.87 -14.15
C THR A 23 -3.17 2.05 -13.85
N TYR A 24 -3.43 2.31 -12.57
CA TYR A 24 -4.04 3.56 -12.11
C TYR A 24 -3.18 4.74 -12.58
N LYS A 25 -3.55 5.35 -13.70
CA LYS A 25 -2.93 6.59 -14.17
C LYS A 25 -3.57 7.79 -13.49
N GLY A 26 -3.25 7.97 -12.20
CA GLY A 26 -3.48 9.21 -11.48
C GLY A 26 -2.20 10.03 -11.51
N SER A 27 -2.23 11.20 -12.15
CA SER A 27 -1.12 12.16 -12.17
C SER A 27 -0.95 12.80 -10.78
N TRP A 28 -0.18 12.17 -9.91
CA TRP A 28 0.41 12.73 -8.69
C TRP A 28 1.89 12.33 -8.63
N ASP A 29 2.63 12.69 -9.67
CA ASP A 29 4.10 12.54 -9.74
C ASP A 29 4.79 13.62 -8.90
N GLU A 30 4.45 13.70 -7.62
CA GLU A 30 5.29 14.30 -6.59
C GLU A 30 5.46 13.24 -5.50
N ASP A 31 6.48 12.41 -5.71
CA ASP A 31 7.21 11.54 -4.78
C ASP A 31 6.79 11.61 -3.29
N MET A 32 5.60 11.07 -2.97
CA MET A 32 5.22 10.79 -1.60
C MET A 32 5.83 9.46 -1.21
N GLU A 33 7.13 9.45 -0.92
CA GLU A 33 7.76 8.34 -0.23
C GLU A 33 7.05 8.15 1.11
N LEU A 34 6.16 7.16 1.18
CA LEU A 34 5.48 6.80 2.43
C LEU A 34 6.53 6.18 3.35
N PRO A 35 6.66 6.68 4.60
CA PRO A 35 7.61 6.09 5.53
C PRO A 35 7.21 4.65 5.84
N ILE A 36 8.14 3.72 5.55
CA ILE A 36 8.00 2.30 5.84
C ILE A 36 8.47 2.03 7.26
N PHE A 37 7.62 1.41 8.08
CA PHE A 37 7.96 1.00 9.44
C PHE A 37 7.94 -0.52 9.54
N ASP A 38 8.92 -1.09 10.24
CA ASP A 38 8.85 -2.50 10.62
C ASP A 38 7.85 -2.71 11.77
N LEU A 39 7.42 -3.97 11.95
CA LEU A 39 6.47 -4.34 12.99
C LEU A 39 7.03 -4.10 14.40
N ILE A 40 8.35 -4.17 14.57
CA ILE A 40 9.02 -3.94 15.85
C ILE A 40 8.85 -2.47 16.26
N THR A 41 9.04 -1.55 15.33
CA THR A 41 8.86 -0.11 15.49
C THR A 41 7.41 0.21 15.80
N ILE A 42 6.46 -0.38 15.08
CA ILE A 42 5.02 -0.20 15.33
C ILE A 42 4.65 -0.71 16.73
N SER A 43 5.13 -1.90 17.10
CA SER A 43 4.91 -2.49 18.43
C SER A 43 5.48 -1.58 19.50
N ASN A 44 6.72 -1.13 19.38
CA ASN A 44 7.35 -0.26 20.37
C ASN A 44 6.63 1.08 20.50
N ALA A 45 6.30 1.73 19.38
CA ALA A 45 5.62 3.02 19.36
C ALA A 45 4.22 2.97 20.01
N THR A 46 3.54 1.82 19.91
CA THR A 46 2.23 1.57 20.55
C THR A 46 2.34 0.96 21.94
N HIS A 47 3.54 0.76 22.48
CA HIS A 47 3.82 0.02 23.72
C HIS A 47 3.19 -1.38 23.70
N ASN A 48 3.52 -2.16 22.67
CA ASN A 48 2.99 -3.48 22.38
C ASN A 48 1.46 -3.50 22.34
N PHE A 49 0.86 -2.53 21.64
CA PHE A 49 -0.60 -2.37 21.54
C PHE A 49 -1.29 -2.27 22.92
N ALA A 50 -0.68 -1.55 23.86
CA ALA A 50 -1.22 -1.40 25.20
C ALA A 50 -2.63 -0.78 25.19
N ARG A 51 -3.52 -1.31 26.05
CA ARG A 51 -4.92 -0.85 26.13
C ARG A 51 -5.04 0.66 26.39
N TYR A 52 -4.16 1.26 27.18
CA TYR A 52 -4.21 2.70 27.46
C TYR A 52 -3.87 3.57 26.23
N ASN A 53 -3.24 3.00 25.20
CA ASN A 53 -3.02 3.66 23.92
C ASN A 53 -4.15 3.42 22.92
N LYS A 54 -5.15 2.57 23.23
CA LYS A 54 -6.28 2.32 22.36
C LYS A 54 -7.23 3.52 22.35
N LEU A 55 -7.47 4.06 21.16
CA LEU A 55 -8.37 5.18 20.91
C LEU A 55 -9.81 4.72 20.66
N GLY A 56 -9.98 3.52 20.09
CA GLY A 56 -11.31 2.97 19.80
C GLY A 56 -11.26 1.62 19.08
N GLU A 57 -12.45 1.06 18.86
CA GLU A 57 -12.66 -0.16 18.07
C GLU A 57 -14.00 -0.09 17.35
N GLY A 58 -14.05 -0.60 16.12
CA GLY A 58 -15.26 -0.65 15.31
C GLY A 58 -15.03 -1.46 14.04
N GLY A 59 -15.81 -1.18 12.98
CA GLY A 59 -15.71 -1.89 11.69
C GLY A 59 -14.34 -1.79 10.98
N PHE A 60 -13.48 -0.88 11.43
CA PHE A 60 -12.11 -0.69 10.93
C PHE A 60 -11.06 -1.46 11.77
N GLY A 61 -11.47 -2.17 12.82
CA GLY A 61 -10.58 -2.79 13.80
C GLY A 61 -10.21 -1.87 14.95
N SER A 62 -9.15 -2.22 15.69
CA SER A 62 -8.67 -1.44 16.84
C SER A 62 -7.72 -0.32 16.40
N VAL A 63 -7.93 0.89 16.91
CA VAL A 63 -7.11 2.07 16.62
C VAL A 63 -6.27 2.41 17.85
N TYR A 64 -4.95 2.58 17.66
CA TYR A 64 -4.00 2.89 18.73
C TYR A 64 -3.22 4.18 18.44
N LYS A 65 -2.94 4.95 19.50
CA LYS A 65 -1.97 6.04 19.48
C LYS A 65 -0.55 5.48 19.51
N ALA A 66 0.32 5.99 18.64
CA ALA A 66 1.73 5.66 18.59
C ALA A 66 2.59 6.90 18.91
N ILE A 67 3.72 6.71 19.60
CA ILE A 67 4.73 7.74 19.80
C ILE A 67 6.02 7.25 19.14
N VAL A 68 6.44 7.93 18.06
CA VAL A 68 7.66 7.60 17.30
C VAL A 68 8.74 8.62 17.66
N SER A 69 9.86 8.16 18.20
CA SER A 69 10.92 9.03 18.72
C SER A 69 11.92 9.52 17.66
N SER A 70 11.87 9.00 16.43
CA SER A 70 12.81 9.37 15.37
C SER A 70 12.13 9.38 14.00
N PHE A 71 11.87 10.58 13.48
CA PHE A 71 11.63 10.82 12.06
C PHE A 71 12.96 11.20 11.41
N PHE A 72 13.81 10.22 11.08
CA PHE A 72 14.96 10.49 10.23
C PHE A 72 14.97 9.48 9.09
N HIS A 73 14.58 9.97 7.92
CA HIS A 73 14.85 9.30 6.65
C HIS A 73 16.35 9.09 6.52
N HIS A 74 16.70 7.94 5.96
CA HIS A 74 17.95 7.75 5.26
C HIS A 74 18.10 8.89 4.23
N SER A 75 18.89 9.90 4.58
CA SER A 75 19.43 10.86 3.61
C SER A 75 20.90 11.02 3.94
N ALA A 76 21.68 9.97 3.68
CA ALA A 76 23.13 10.06 3.49
C ALA A 76 23.68 8.73 2.97
N SER A 77 23.75 8.57 1.65
CA SER A 77 25.00 8.23 0.98
C SER A 77 25.03 8.79 -0.43
#